data_AF-A0A498SCK4-F1
#
_entry.id   AF-A0A498SCK4-F1
#
_cell.length_a   1.000
_cell.length_b   1.000
_cell.length_c   1.000
_cell.angle_alpha   90.00
_cell.angle_beta   90.00
_cell.angle_gamma   90.00
#
_symmetry.space_group_name_H-M   'P 1'
#
loop_
_entity.id
_entity.type
_entity.pdbx_description
1 polymer ?
#
loop_
_entity_poly.entity_id
_entity_poly.type
_entity_poly.pdbx_seq_one_letter_code
_entity_poly.pdbx_strand_id
1 'polypeptide(L)'
;MKAAEDVPVQQLVADSNAFIKRVPLHVGVEVDIMDLASEIYTVPGVINELKCEKMRHLLDSLPYQIHIQEPTTESLHIMTEFSKKTGDYPSLSVVDLKLLALVHDLHLKQYGKDGLRYDLKTIDDKSSTRYRQTRDTIVKTDNKDVRMEENAAEIEGKSKEMEDINDISDGASISSNSSDGDIWLNEDNVDEIMGHVGETALPEKEMKVACITTDFAIQNILLRLGLCLLSVNGFRIQRLNNYILRCWACFATTNIMTKRFCPRCGNDSLHRVAVSIDEDGTMRLHINWNRLQSARGLKYSLPAPKGGKHPGGPQLFEDQPMPQNRMARCYKDPTETGPFAMNDVTSRSAMLGIRSLQKAGWNPNVRTHGKKRGNKRR
;
A
#
# COMPACT_ATOMS: atom_id res chain seq x y z
N MET A 1 11.88 31.31 -10.71
CA MET A 1 10.69 31.13 -9.86
C MET A 1 9.70 32.22 -10.21
N LYS A 2 8.41 31.87 -10.33
CA LYS A 2 7.31 32.80 -10.63
C LYS A 2 6.94 33.57 -9.35
N ALA A 3 6.32 34.75 -9.50
CA ALA A 3 5.90 35.57 -8.37
C ALA A 3 4.86 34.83 -7.50
N ALA A 4 4.76 35.18 -6.21
CA ALA A 4 3.84 34.53 -5.26
C ALA A 4 2.35 34.62 -5.64
N GLU A 5 2.03 35.53 -6.57
CA GLU A 5 0.67 35.79 -7.07
C GLU A 5 0.34 34.94 -8.33
N ASP A 6 1.36 34.40 -9.02
CA ASP A 6 1.19 33.65 -10.28
C ASP A 6 1.17 32.12 -10.08
N VAL A 7 1.26 31.68 -8.82
CA VAL A 7 1.57 30.30 -8.46
C VAL A 7 0.54 29.79 -7.44
N PRO A 8 0.05 28.55 -7.54
CA PRO A 8 -1.00 28.04 -6.66
C PRO A 8 -0.51 27.89 -5.20
N VAL A 9 0.78 27.64 -4.99
CA VAL A 9 1.38 27.53 -3.65
C VAL A 9 2.54 28.50 -3.43
N GLN A 10 2.57 29.19 -2.29
CA GLN A 10 3.72 30.05 -1.96
C GLN A 10 4.91 29.23 -1.46
N GLN A 11 4.70 28.38 -0.44
CA GLN A 11 5.74 27.57 0.18
C GLN A 11 5.39 26.09 0.12
N LEU A 12 6.22 25.31 -0.58
CA LEU A 12 6.04 23.87 -0.76
C LEU A 12 7.13 23.08 -0.02
N VAL A 13 6.72 22.16 0.85
CA VAL A 13 7.64 21.23 1.51
C VAL A 13 7.68 19.91 0.73
N ALA A 14 8.86 19.52 0.28
CA ALA A 14 9.08 18.33 -0.54
C ALA A 14 9.78 17.19 0.22
N ASP A 15 9.15 16.02 0.18
CA ASP A 15 9.66 14.73 0.67
C ASP A 15 10.65 14.08 -0.32
N SER A 16 11.44 13.10 0.14
CA SER A 16 12.33 12.25 -0.67
C SER A 16 11.60 11.67 -1.90
N ASN A 17 10.37 11.20 -1.70
CA ASN A 17 9.56 10.59 -2.76
C ASN A 17 9.13 11.59 -3.83
N ALA A 18 8.97 12.87 -3.49
CA ALA A 18 8.67 13.90 -4.47
C ALA A 18 9.83 14.06 -5.47
N PHE A 19 11.07 13.95 -5.00
CA PHE A 19 12.24 13.94 -5.89
C PHE A 19 12.38 12.61 -6.65
N ILE A 20 12.17 11.47 -5.97
CA ILE A 20 12.36 10.12 -6.54
C ILE A 20 11.39 9.83 -7.67
N LYS A 21 10.10 10.10 -7.47
CA LYS A 21 9.08 9.77 -8.47
C LYS A 21 9.25 10.56 -9.76
N ARG A 22 10.17 11.55 -9.75
CA ARG A 22 10.25 12.65 -10.69
C ARG A 22 8.87 13.33 -10.66
N VAL A 23 8.81 14.63 -10.41
CA VAL A 23 7.63 15.39 -10.80
C VAL A 23 7.95 16.03 -12.16
N PRO A 24 7.95 15.29 -13.30
CA PRO A 24 7.66 15.88 -14.57
C PRO A 24 6.14 15.83 -14.68
N LEU A 25 5.46 16.95 -14.45
CA LEU A 25 4.06 16.99 -14.85
C LEU A 25 4.07 17.01 -16.38
N HIS A 26 3.77 15.84 -16.94
CA HIS A 26 3.33 15.56 -18.29
C HIS A 26 4.24 15.92 -19.47
N VAL A 27 4.34 14.96 -20.38
CA VAL A 27 4.59 15.21 -21.79
C VAL A 27 3.33 15.90 -22.34
N GLY A 28 3.42 17.20 -22.65
CA GLY A 28 2.38 17.93 -23.39
C GLY A 28 1.66 19.06 -22.64
N VAL A 29 1.76 19.11 -21.31
CA VAL A 29 1.42 20.28 -20.48
C VAL A 29 2.49 20.37 -19.39
N GLU A 30 3.56 21.10 -19.66
CA GLU A 30 4.66 21.32 -18.72
C GLU A 30 4.11 22.06 -17.49
N VAL A 31 3.95 21.36 -16.37
CA VAL A 31 3.84 22.00 -15.06
C VAL A 31 5.03 21.51 -14.27
N ASP A 32 6.14 22.22 -14.29
CA ASP A 32 7.24 21.84 -13.42
C ASP A 32 6.85 22.14 -11.96
N ILE A 33 7.55 21.55 -10.98
CA ILE A 33 7.42 21.99 -9.56
C ILE A 33 7.55 23.53 -9.45
N MET A 34 8.26 24.15 -10.39
CA MET A 34 8.43 25.60 -10.54
C MET A 34 7.14 26.36 -10.84
N ASP A 35 6.14 25.71 -11.41
CA ASP A 35 4.81 26.27 -11.68
C ASP A 35 3.84 26.04 -10.52
N LEU A 36 4.19 25.14 -9.60
CA LEU A 36 3.42 24.81 -8.41
C LEU A 36 3.78 25.67 -7.22
N ALA A 37 5.05 26.04 -7.06
CA ALA A 37 5.54 26.71 -5.86
C ALA A 37 6.53 27.86 -6.11
N SER A 38 6.36 28.96 -5.37
CA SER A 38 7.32 30.08 -5.39
C SER A 38 8.59 29.76 -4.63
N GLU A 39 8.47 29.06 -3.49
CA GLU A 39 9.59 28.63 -2.65
C GLU A 39 9.46 27.15 -2.31
N ILE A 40 10.57 26.42 -2.40
CA ILE A 40 10.62 24.98 -2.11
C ILE A 40 11.51 24.75 -0.89
N TYR A 41 10.97 24.04 0.09
CA TYR A 41 11.61 23.71 1.35
C TYR A 41 11.81 22.20 1.49
N THR A 42 12.92 21.79 2.10
CA THR A 42 13.15 20.40 2.51
C THR A 42 14.06 20.34 3.74
N VAL A 43 14.18 19.16 4.32
CA VAL A 43 15.02 18.90 5.51
C VAL A 43 16.36 18.32 5.05
N PRO A 44 17.49 18.64 5.72
CA PRO A 44 18.79 18.06 5.37
C PRO A 44 18.81 16.52 5.30
N GLY A 45 18.01 15.86 6.14
CA GLY A 45 17.88 14.40 6.17
C GLY A 45 17.39 13.79 4.85
N VAL A 46 16.42 14.43 4.20
CA VAL A 46 15.86 14.00 2.91
C VAL A 46 16.97 13.96 1.84
N ILE A 47 17.77 15.02 1.75
CA ILE A 47 18.86 15.09 0.77
C ILE A 47 19.92 14.01 1.02
N ASN A 48 20.21 13.72 2.28
CA ASN A 48 21.16 12.66 2.66
C ASN A 48 20.65 11.24 2.34
N GLU A 49 19.34 11.04 2.29
CA GLU A 49 18.71 9.78 1.87
C GLU A 49 18.82 9.56 0.36
N LEU A 50 18.86 10.64 -0.44
CA LEU A 50 18.99 10.60 -1.90
C LEU A 50 20.43 10.23 -2.32
N LYS A 51 20.79 8.96 -2.14
CA LYS A 51 22.13 8.41 -2.43
C LYS A 51 22.35 7.99 -3.88
N CYS A 52 21.28 7.95 -4.68
CA CYS A 52 21.35 7.51 -6.07
C CYS A 52 22.11 8.52 -6.95
N GLU A 53 23.07 8.03 -7.74
CA GLU A 53 23.88 8.84 -8.67
C GLU A 53 23.02 9.66 -9.63
N LYS A 54 22.01 9.04 -10.24
CA LYS A 54 21.03 9.70 -11.11
C LYS A 54 20.32 10.88 -10.42
N MET A 55 20.04 10.76 -9.12
CA MET A 55 19.33 11.79 -8.37
C MET A 55 20.25 12.95 -7.99
N ARG A 56 21.52 12.67 -7.66
CA ARG A 56 22.50 13.72 -7.35
C ARG A 56 22.75 14.62 -8.55
N HIS A 57 22.97 14.03 -9.72
CA HIS A 57 23.10 14.80 -10.96
C HIS A 57 21.85 15.63 -11.25
N LEU A 58 20.66 15.09 -10.94
CA LEU A 58 19.41 15.83 -11.12
C LEU A 58 19.35 17.04 -10.19
N LEU A 59 19.62 16.85 -8.89
CA LEU A 59 19.65 17.93 -7.89
C LEU A 59 20.67 19.03 -8.26
N ASP A 60 21.83 18.66 -8.77
CA ASP A 60 22.86 19.61 -9.24
C ASP A 60 22.43 20.37 -10.50
N SER A 61 21.57 19.76 -11.32
CA SER A 61 21.06 20.34 -12.58
C SER A 61 19.75 21.12 -12.44
N LEU A 62 19.19 21.21 -11.23
CA LEU A 62 17.90 21.90 -11.03
C LEU A 62 18.04 23.40 -11.34
N PRO A 63 17.11 23.97 -12.13
CA PRO A 63 17.12 25.40 -12.46
C PRO A 63 16.63 26.31 -11.31
N TYR A 64 16.38 25.75 -10.12
CA TYR A 64 15.86 26.45 -8.95
C TYR A 64 16.59 26.03 -7.67
N GLN A 65 16.59 26.92 -6.69
CA GLN A 65 17.21 26.65 -5.39
C GLN A 65 16.19 26.04 -4.42
N ILE A 66 16.62 24.99 -3.72
CA ILE A 66 15.85 24.36 -2.65
C ILE A 66 16.34 24.92 -1.30
N HIS A 67 15.42 25.42 -0.48
CA HIS A 67 15.71 25.88 0.87
C HIS A 67 15.80 24.70 1.83
N ILE A 68 17.00 24.47 2.35
CA ILE A 68 17.25 23.41 3.34
C ILE A 68 17.10 24.02 4.73
N GLN A 69 16.06 23.61 5.45
CA GLN A 69 15.74 24.15 6.77
C GLN A 69 15.50 23.04 7.79
N GLU A 70 16.02 23.20 8.99
CA GLU A 70 15.65 22.37 10.13
C GLU A 70 14.45 22.96 10.88
N PRO A 71 13.52 22.11 11.36
CA PRO A 71 12.35 22.55 12.11
C PRO A 71 12.71 22.93 13.55
N THR A 72 11.81 23.66 14.20
CA THR A 72 11.87 23.96 15.63
C THR A 72 11.63 22.72 16.49
N THR A 73 12.23 22.69 17.67
CA THR A 73 12.06 21.59 18.63
C THR A 73 10.65 21.51 19.19
N GLU A 74 9.93 22.63 19.24
CA GLU A 74 8.54 22.69 19.68
C GLU A 74 7.62 21.95 18.70
N SER A 75 7.71 22.26 17.41
CA SER A 75 6.94 21.58 16.36
C SER A 75 7.27 20.09 16.27
N LEU A 76 8.53 19.72 16.43
CA LEU A 76 8.95 18.31 16.51
C LEU A 76 8.25 17.56 17.64
N HIS A 77 8.18 18.17 18.83
CA HIS A 77 7.51 17.55 19.97
C HIS A 77 6.02 17.38 19.72
N ILE A 78 5.35 18.43 19.22
CA ILE A 78 3.92 18.41 18.90
C ILE A 78 3.61 17.33 17.85
N MET A 79 4.37 17.25 16.76
CA MET A 79 4.18 16.23 15.73
C MET A 79 4.47 14.81 16.23
N THR A 80 5.43 14.66 17.14
CA THR A 80 5.73 13.37 17.78
C THR A 80 4.58 12.91 18.68
N GLU A 81 3.99 13.82 19.46
CA GLU A 81 2.82 13.49 20.29
C GLU A 81 1.59 13.21 19.43
N PHE A 82 1.38 14.01 18.37
CA PHE A 82 0.25 13.84 17.47
C PHE A 82 0.32 12.52 16.70
N SER A 83 1.48 12.15 16.15
CA SER A 83 1.67 10.86 15.46
C SER A 83 1.45 9.64 16.35
N LYS A 84 1.74 9.75 17.66
CA LYS A 84 1.40 8.71 18.65
C LYS A 84 -0.10 8.61 18.87
N LYS A 85 -0.81 9.74 18.91
CA LYS A 85 -2.28 9.77 19.01
C LYS A 85 -2.93 9.20 17.74
N THR A 86 -2.41 9.48 16.55
CA THR A 86 -2.96 8.95 15.30
C THR A 86 -2.70 7.47 15.09
N GLY A 87 -1.64 6.94 15.70
CA GLY A 87 -1.18 5.55 15.56
C GLY A 87 -0.18 5.34 14.41
N ASP A 88 0.25 6.42 13.74
CA ASP A 88 1.18 6.39 12.61
C ASP A 88 2.66 6.43 13.04
N TYR A 89 2.95 6.77 14.30
CA TYR A 89 4.33 6.88 14.81
C TYR A 89 5.24 5.66 14.51
N PRO A 90 4.80 4.39 14.66
CA PRO A 90 5.65 3.23 14.38
C PRO A 90 6.06 3.06 12.91
N SER A 91 5.33 3.70 11.98
CA SER A 91 5.63 3.69 10.55
C SER A 91 6.49 4.87 10.09
N LEU A 92 6.70 5.89 10.94
CA LEU A 92 7.42 7.11 10.58
C LEU A 92 8.90 7.02 10.97
N SER A 93 9.74 7.53 10.08
CA SER A 93 11.17 7.75 10.32
C SER A 93 11.43 9.06 11.07
N VAL A 94 12.67 9.24 11.54
CA VAL A 94 13.12 10.49 12.16
C VAL A 94 13.08 11.65 11.14
N VAL A 95 13.36 11.36 9.87
CA VAL A 95 13.33 12.35 8.79
C VAL A 95 11.88 12.77 8.52
N ASP A 96 10.93 11.84 8.53
CA ASP A 96 9.50 12.11 8.32
C ASP A 96 8.94 13.02 9.42
N LEU A 97 9.31 12.77 10.68
CA LEU A 97 8.92 13.63 11.81
C LEU A 97 9.50 15.05 11.66
N LYS A 98 10.73 15.19 11.17
CA LYS A 98 11.32 16.50 10.86
C LYS A 98 10.59 17.19 9.71
N LEU A 99 10.21 16.45 8.67
CA LEU A 99 9.45 16.99 7.53
C LEU A 99 8.08 17.51 8.00
N LEU A 100 7.34 16.70 8.76
CA LEU A 100 6.05 17.09 9.35
C LEU A 100 6.18 18.34 10.23
N ALA A 101 7.23 18.40 11.06
CA ALA A 101 7.48 19.56 11.91
C ALA A 101 7.82 20.82 11.11
N LEU A 102 8.54 20.69 9.99
CA LEU A 102 8.84 21.81 9.10
C LEU A 102 7.56 22.36 8.45
N VAL A 103 6.66 21.48 7.99
CA VAL A 103 5.35 21.90 7.46
C VAL A 103 4.56 22.65 8.53
N HIS A 104 4.54 22.14 9.76
CA HIS A 104 3.87 22.79 10.89
C HIS A 104 4.46 24.17 11.20
N ASP A 105 5.79 24.33 11.22
CA ASP A 105 6.46 25.63 11.43
C ASP A 105 6.10 26.65 10.37
N LEU A 106 6.14 26.26 9.09
CA LEU A 106 5.77 27.15 7.98
C LEU A 106 4.30 27.54 8.06
N HIS A 107 3.42 26.60 8.41
CA HIS A 107 2.01 26.88 8.62
C HIS A 107 1.79 27.90 9.74
N LEU A 108 2.45 27.73 10.89
CA LEU A 108 2.37 28.67 12.01
C LEU A 108 2.85 30.07 11.64
N LYS A 109 3.88 30.20 10.80
CA LYS A 109 4.39 31.49 10.34
C LYS A 109 3.40 32.22 9.42
N GLN A 110 2.68 31.49 8.56
CA GLN A 110 1.83 32.06 7.51
C GLN A 110 0.35 32.23 7.89
N TYR A 111 -0.17 31.31 8.70
CA TYR A 111 -1.58 31.26 9.11
C TYR A 111 -1.79 31.42 10.62
N GLY A 112 -0.74 31.28 11.44
CA GLY A 112 -0.88 31.22 12.88
C GLY A 112 -1.37 29.85 13.36
N LYS A 113 -1.89 29.78 14.59
CA LYS A 113 -2.42 28.53 15.19
C LYS A 113 -3.87 28.24 14.78
N ASP A 114 -4.53 29.21 14.16
CA ASP A 114 -5.95 29.15 13.84
C ASP A 114 -6.17 28.33 12.56
N GLY A 115 -6.59 27.07 12.73
CA GLY A 115 -6.86 26.15 11.62
C GLY A 115 -6.36 24.71 11.84
N LEU A 116 -5.46 24.52 12.81
CA LEU A 116 -4.91 23.20 13.13
C LEU A 116 -5.82 22.41 14.06
N ARG A 117 -6.00 21.13 13.76
CA ARG A 117 -6.83 20.18 14.53
C ARG A 117 -5.95 19.22 15.32
N TYR A 118 -5.80 19.47 16.61
CA TYR A 118 -5.00 18.61 17.49
C TYR A 118 -5.79 17.44 18.11
N ASP A 119 -7.13 17.53 18.08
CA ASP A 119 -8.02 16.52 18.62
C ASP A 119 -8.50 15.55 17.54
N LEU A 120 -8.45 14.25 17.84
CA LEU A 120 -8.81 13.20 16.89
C LEU A 120 -10.25 12.72 17.08
N LYS A 121 -10.96 12.52 15.96
CA LYS A 121 -12.29 11.92 15.91
C LYS A 121 -12.25 10.65 15.06
N THR A 122 -12.43 9.50 15.70
CA THR A 122 -12.56 8.20 15.02
C THR A 122 -14.01 7.75 15.09
N ILE A 123 -14.59 7.42 13.93
CA ILE A 123 -15.96 6.96 13.80
C ILE A 123 -15.89 5.52 13.27
N ASP A 124 -16.41 4.59 14.07
CA ASP A 124 -16.63 3.21 13.62
C ASP A 124 -17.97 3.14 12.90
N ASP A 125 -17.98 2.80 11.60
CA ASP A 125 -19.23 2.58 10.88
C ASP A 125 -19.87 1.28 11.40
N LYS A 126 -20.85 1.43 12.30
CA LYS A 126 -21.64 0.32 12.87
C LYS A 126 -22.59 -0.33 11.85
N SER A 127 -22.62 0.15 10.62
CA SER A 127 -23.56 -0.28 9.60
C SER A 127 -23.03 -0.05 8.18
N SER A 128 -22.21 -0.96 7.69
CA SER A 128 -22.19 -1.24 6.26
C SER A 128 -22.41 -2.73 6.03
N THR A 129 -23.68 -3.12 6.08
CA THR A 129 -24.19 -4.38 5.51
C THR A 129 -24.26 -4.29 3.98
N ARG A 130 -23.46 -3.42 3.36
CA ARG A 130 -23.21 -3.40 1.92
C ARG A 130 -21.71 -3.49 1.72
N TYR A 131 -21.19 -4.70 1.94
CA TYR A 131 -20.15 -5.17 1.07
C TYR A 131 -20.72 -5.04 -0.35
N ARG A 132 -20.32 -4.00 -1.10
CA ARG A 132 -20.34 -4.12 -2.56
C ARG A 132 -19.50 -5.36 -2.79
N GLN A 133 -20.15 -6.45 -3.24
CA GLN A 133 -19.41 -7.48 -3.93
C GLN A 133 -18.64 -6.72 -5.02
N THR A 134 -17.34 -6.53 -4.82
CA THR A 134 -16.44 -6.58 -5.96
C THR A 134 -16.83 -7.89 -6.62
N ARG A 135 -17.42 -7.76 -7.82
CA ARG A 135 -17.93 -8.89 -8.59
C ARG A 135 -16.71 -9.71 -9.02
N ASP A 136 -16.25 -10.57 -8.12
CA ASP A 136 -15.71 -11.84 -8.58
C ASP A 136 -16.83 -12.50 -9.37
N THR A 137 -16.55 -12.65 -10.65
CA THR A 137 -17.41 -13.16 -11.69
C THR A 137 -18.03 -14.47 -11.23
N ILE A 138 -19.27 -14.43 -10.74
CA ILE A 138 -20.11 -15.62 -10.72
C ILE A 138 -20.41 -15.88 -12.20
N VAL A 139 -19.61 -16.75 -12.82
CA VAL A 139 -20.00 -17.44 -14.04
C VAL A 139 -21.22 -18.29 -13.66
N LYS A 140 -22.40 -17.69 -13.76
CA LYS A 140 -23.64 -18.44 -13.96
C LYS A 140 -23.53 -18.96 -15.38
N THR A 141 -23.18 -20.23 -15.51
CA THR A 141 -23.56 -21.02 -16.68
C THR A 141 -25.08 -20.93 -16.80
N ASP A 142 -25.55 -20.21 -17.80
CA ASP A 142 -26.97 -20.14 -18.13
C ASP A 142 -27.44 -21.52 -18.62
N ASN A 143 -28.18 -22.22 -17.76
CA ASN A 143 -29.08 -23.27 -18.19
C ASN A 143 -30.37 -22.62 -18.69
N LYS A 144 -30.61 -22.70 -20.01
CA LYS A 144 -31.96 -22.65 -20.57
C LYS A 144 -32.24 -23.98 -21.24
N ASP A 145 -33.20 -24.70 -20.65
CA ASP A 145 -33.75 -25.96 -21.13
C ASP A 145 -34.44 -25.82 -22.49
N VAL A 146 -34.09 -26.69 -23.44
CA VAL A 146 -35.01 -27.24 -24.45
C VAL A 146 -34.72 -28.74 -24.61
N ARG A 147 -35.79 -29.52 -24.74
CA ARG A 147 -35.95 -30.96 -24.47
C ARG A 147 -35.32 -31.93 -25.51
N MET A 148 -34.84 -33.06 -24.96
CA MET A 148 -34.79 -34.48 -25.43
C MET A 148 -34.37 -34.86 -26.86
N GLU A 149 -33.31 -35.68 -26.99
CA GLU A 149 -33.39 -37.14 -27.29
C GLU A 149 -32.00 -37.82 -27.18
N GLU A 150 -32.01 -39.14 -26.99
CA GLU A 150 -30.92 -40.04 -26.61
C GLU A 150 -29.85 -40.25 -27.71
N ASN A 151 -28.58 -40.47 -27.32
CA ASN A 151 -27.75 -41.63 -27.73
C ASN A 151 -26.27 -41.52 -27.28
N ALA A 152 -25.66 -42.67 -27.04
CA ALA A 152 -24.37 -42.92 -26.39
C ALA A 152 -23.11 -42.63 -27.23
N ALA A 153 -21.99 -42.28 -26.57
CA ALA A 153 -20.63 -42.83 -26.77
C ALA A 153 -19.56 -42.05 -25.96
N GLU A 154 -18.52 -42.77 -25.55
CA GLU A 154 -17.33 -42.35 -24.78
C GLU A 154 -16.48 -41.26 -25.48
N ILE A 155 -15.70 -40.47 -24.72
CA ILE A 155 -14.24 -40.24 -24.89
C ILE A 155 -13.70 -39.12 -23.96
N GLU A 156 -12.54 -39.46 -23.38
CA GLU A 156 -11.52 -38.80 -22.57
C GLU A 156 -11.35 -37.25 -22.54
N GLY A 157 -11.20 -36.72 -21.31
CA GLY A 157 -9.93 -36.16 -20.81
C GLY A 157 -9.47 -34.76 -21.23
N LYS A 158 -9.68 -33.75 -20.36
CA LYS A 158 -8.67 -32.72 -20.01
C LYS A 158 -9.11 -31.83 -18.84
N SER A 159 -8.51 -32.04 -17.67
CA SER A 159 -8.62 -31.17 -16.50
C SER A 159 -7.80 -29.89 -16.75
N LYS A 160 -8.47 -28.73 -16.80
CA LYS A 160 -7.80 -27.42 -16.79
C LYS A 160 -7.49 -26.99 -15.36
N GLU A 161 -6.25 -26.59 -15.19
CA GLU A 161 -5.62 -26.02 -14.01
C GLU A 161 -6.27 -24.67 -13.68
N MET A 162 -6.51 -24.40 -12.39
CA MET A 162 -6.99 -23.11 -11.88
C MET A 162 -5.76 -22.37 -11.34
N GLU A 163 -5.32 -21.35 -12.08
CA GLU A 163 -4.20 -20.48 -11.70
C GLU A 163 -4.67 -19.42 -10.69
N ASP A 164 -3.88 -19.25 -9.64
CA ASP A 164 -4.01 -18.20 -8.63
C ASP A 164 -3.79 -16.82 -9.27
N ILE A 165 -4.80 -15.95 -9.24
CA ILE A 165 -4.70 -14.55 -9.65
C ILE A 165 -4.23 -13.72 -8.45
N ASN A 166 -3.11 -13.01 -8.64
CA ASN A 166 -2.60 -11.98 -7.75
C ASN A 166 -3.57 -10.79 -7.68
N ASP A 167 -3.97 -10.42 -6.45
CA ASP A 167 -4.76 -9.22 -6.15
C ASP A 167 -3.99 -7.94 -6.48
N ILE A 168 -4.39 -7.23 -7.54
CA ILE A 168 -4.01 -5.85 -7.85
C ILE A 168 -5.28 -4.99 -7.97
N SER A 169 -5.30 -3.91 -7.18
CA SER A 169 -6.07 -2.66 -7.21
C SER A 169 -7.59 -2.68 -7.39
N ASP A 170 -8.30 -2.01 -6.48
CA ASP A 170 -9.60 -1.40 -6.79
C ASP A 170 -9.70 0.00 -6.16
N GLY A 171 -9.79 1.00 -7.05
CA GLY A 171 -10.14 2.39 -6.78
C GLY A 171 -11.65 2.62 -6.83
N ALA A 172 -12.11 3.63 -6.10
CA ALA A 172 -13.53 3.88 -5.85
C ALA A 172 -14.24 4.64 -6.98
N SER A 173 -15.54 4.32 -7.11
CA SER A 173 -16.56 4.79 -8.04
C SER A 173 -16.60 6.28 -8.42
N ILE A 174 -16.66 6.53 -9.73
CA ILE A 174 -17.20 7.74 -10.36
C ILE A 174 -18.73 7.65 -10.37
N SER A 175 -19.41 8.71 -9.92
CA SER A 175 -20.84 8.91 -10.18
C SER A 175 -21.02 10.06 -11.15
N SER A 176 -21.16 9.73 -12.43
CA SER A 176 -21.82 10.55 -13.44
C SER A 176 -22.41 9.62 -14.49
N ASN A 177 -23.71 9.76 -14.73
CA ASN A 177 -24.53 8.96 -15.65
C ASN A 177 -23.82 8.69 -16.99
N SER A 178 -23.44 7.43 -17.24
CA SER A 178 -23.55 6.78 -18.55
C SER A 178 -23.20 5.29 -18.37
N SER A 179 -23.92 4.44 -19.09
CA SER A 179 -23.79 2.98 -19.26
C SER A 179 -22.55 2.31 -18.65
N ASP A 180 -22.77 1.24 -17.87
CA ASP A 180 -21.77 0.21 -17.52
C ASP A 180 -21.07 -0.29 -18.80
N GLY A 181 -20.05 0.43 -19.25
CA GLY A 181 -19.15 0.08 -20.33
C GLY A 181 -17.78 -0.11 -19.72
N ASP A 182 -17.22 -1.30 -19.90
CA ASP A 182 -15.89 -1.65 -19.42
C ASP A 182 -14.85 -0.60 -19.86
N ILE A 183 -14.25 0.10 -18.90
CA ILE A 183 -13.15 1.03 -19.16
C ILE A 183 -11.89 0.19 -19.37
N TRP A 184 -11.42 0.09 -20.61
CA TRP A 184 -10.17 -0.58 -20.94
C TRP A 184 -8.98 0.37 -20.71
N LEU A 185 -7.87 -0.18 -20.23
CA LEU A 185 -6.59 0.53 -20.15
C LEU A 185 -6.04 0.68 -21.57
N ASN A 186 -6.10 1.90 -22.09
CA ASN A 186 -5.58 2.30 -23.39
C ASN A 186 -4.46 3.33 -23.20
N GLU A 187 -3.64 3.57 -24.24
CA GLU A 187 -2.55 4.56 -24.21
C GLU A 187 -3.03 5.96 -23.76
N ASP A 188 -4.28 6.30 -24.04
CA ASP A 188 -4.88 7.58 -23.63
C ASP A 188 -5.37 7.59 -22.17
N ASN A 189 -5.68 6.42 -21.59
CA ASN A 189 -6.30 6.29 -20.27
C ASN A 189 -5.30 5.92 -19.17
N VAL A 190 -4.13 5.38 -19.53
CA VAL A 190 -3.16 4.88 -18.54
C VAL A 190 -2.64 5.99 -17.63
N ASP A 191 -2.38 7.17 -18.17
CA ASP A 191 -1.86 8.31 -17.41
C ASP A 191 -2.96 8.92 -16.52
N GLU A 192 -4.18 9.00 -17.05
CA GLU A 192 -5.37 9.46 -16.31
C GLU A 192 -5.68 8.50 -15.14
N ILE A 193 -5.69 7.19 -15.36
CA ILE A 193 -6.01 6.21 -14.32
C ILE A 193 -4.91 6.11 -13.26
N MET A 194 -3.63 6.34 -13.61
CA MET A 194 -2.56 6.45 -12.62
C MET A 194 -2.67 7.73 -11.77
N GLY A 195 -3.26 8.81 -12.31
CA GLY A 195 -3.52 10.05 -11.58
C GLY A 195 -4.80 10.04 -10.73
N HIS A 196 -5.91 9.49 -11.22
CA HIS A 196 -7.25 9.71 -10.65
C HIS A 196 -7.62 8.93 -9.37
N VAL A 197 -6.67 8.63 -8.47
CA VAL A 197 -7.03 8.15 -7.13
C VAL A 197 -7.38 9.33 -6.22
N GLY A 198 -8.60 9.86 -6.38
CA GLY A 198 -9.17 10.86 -5.46
C GLY A 198 -8.72 12.31 -5.66
N GLU A 199 -8.32 12.66 -6.89
CA GLU A 199 -7.81 13.99 -7.24
C GLU A 199 -8.94 14.91 -7.69
N THR A 200 -9.19 15.98 -6.92
CA THR A 200 -10.05 17.09 -7.33
C THR A 200 -9.17 18.15 -7.98
N ALA A 201 -9.62 18.74 -9.09
CA ALA A 201 -8.94 19.83 -9.77
C ALA A 201 -8.56 20.96 -8.80
N LEU A 202 -7.41 21.60 -9.06
CA LEU A 202 -6.83 22.69 -8.28
C LEU A 202 -7.93 23.66 -7.77
N PRO A 203 -8.07 23.88 -6.46
CA PRO A 203 -8.96 24.93 -6.00
C PRO A 203 -8.40 26.30 -6.42
N GLU A 204 -9.28 27.20 -6.83
CA GLU A 204 -9.03 28.64 -7.12
C GLU A 204 -8.52 29.45 -5.91
N LYS A 205 -8.05 28.79 -4.84
CA LYS A 205 -7.55 29.42 -3.62
C LYS A 205 -6.05 29.29 -3.55
N GLU A 206 -5.37 30.44 -3.58
CA GLU A 206 -3.98 30.62 -3.19
C GLU A 206 -3.69 29.90 -1.85
N MET A 207 -2.89 28.85 -1.89
CA MET A 207 -2.45 28.12 -0.70
C MET A 207 -1.08 28.66 -0.29
N LYS A 208 -0.92 29.16 0.93
CA LYS A 208 0.39 29.69 1.36
C LYS A 208 1.39 28.58 1.66
N VAL A 209 0.93 27.46 2.21
CA VAL A 209 1.79 26.36 2.64
C VAL A 209 1.17 25.03 2.24
N ALA A 210 1.96 24.16 1.59
CA ALA A 210 1.55 22.80 1.30
C ALA A 210 2.73 21.82 1.39
N CYS A 211 2.43 20.52 1.49
CA CYS A 211 3.42 19.45 1.45
C CYS A 211 3.11 18.48 0.32
N ILE A 212 4.15 18.01 -0.37
CA ILE A 212 4.07 16.96 -1.39
C ILE A 212 4.77 15.71 -0.88
N THR A 213 4.01 14.62 -0.77
CA THR A 213 4.51 13.32 -0.32
C THR A 213 3.63 12.20 -0.86
N THR A 214 4.23 11.01 -1.00
CA THR A 214 3.48 9.80 -1.35
C THR A 214 3.42 8.77 -0.23
N ASP A 215 3.93 9.10 0.96
CA ASP A 215 3.86 8.19 2.10
C ASP A 215 2.51 8.32 2.82
N PHE A 216 1.76 7.23 2.87
CA PHE A 216 0.46 7.18 3.53
C PHE A 216 0.51 7.62 5.00
N ALA A 217 1.59 7.34 5.74
CA ALA A 217 1.69 7.73 7.15
C ALA A 217 1.80 9.25 7.32
N ILE A 218 2.58 9.91 6.46
CA ILE A 218 2.73 11.37 6.45
C ILE A 218 1.40 12.02 5.99
N GLN A 219 0.79 11.49 4.93
CA GLN A 219 -0.49 11.97 4.40
C GLN A 219 -1.61 11.90 5.45
N ASN A 220 -1.71 10.78 6.19
CA ASN A 220 -2.71 10.60 7.25
C ASN A 220 -2.60 11.69 8.34
N ILE A 221 -1.37 12.01 8.75
CA ILE A 221 -1.11 13.02 9.77
C ILE A 221 -1.45 14.41 9.25
N LEU A 222 -0.96 14.77 8.06
CA LEU A 222 -1.21 16.07 7.46
C LEU A 222 -2.71 16.35 7.34
N LEU A 223 -3.47 15.39 6.78
CA LEU A 223 -4.91 15.58 6.59
C LEU A 223 -5.67 15.65 7.93
N ARG A 224 -5.25 14.86 8.95
CA ARG A 224 -5.87 14.93 10.29
C ARG A 224 -5.58 16.23 11.03
N LEU A 225 -4.39 16.82 10.83
CA LEU A 225 -4.06 18.13 11.37
C LEU A 225 -4.80 19.27 10.65
N GLY A 226 -5.35 19.01 9.47
CA GLY A 226 -5.90 20.04 8.58
C GLY A 226 -4.84 20.77 7.77
N LEU A 227 -3.64 20.19 7.64
CA LEU A 227 -2.58 20.71 6.79
C LEU A 227 -2.83 20.35 5.33
N CYS A 228 -2.39 21.24 4.44
CA CYS A 228 -2.57 21.10 3.01
C CYS A 228 -1.59 20.07 2.43
N LEU A 229 -2.15 19.04 1.79
CA LEU A 229 -1.43 17.98 1.12
C LEU A 229 -1.66 18.05 -0.39
N LEU A 230 -0.58 17.98 -1.16
CA LEU A 230 -0.60 17.85 -2.61
C LEU A 230 -0.20 16.45 -3.05
N SER A 231 -0.83 16.00 -4.13
CA SER A 231 -0.40 14.83 -4.89
C SER A 231 0.89 15.13 -5.67
N VAL A 232 1.52 14.07 -6.20
CA VAL A 232 2.63 14.18 -7.16
C VAL A 232 2.23 15.03 -8.36
N ASN A 233 0.95 14.99 -8.73
CA ASN A 233 0.37 15.72 -9.85
C ASN A 233 0.07 17.20 -9.55
N GLY A 234 0.34 17.68 -8.32
CA GLY A 234 0.06 19.06 -7.93
C GLY A 234 -1.38 19.33 -7.48
N PHE A 235 -2.28 18.34 -7.56
CA PHE A 235 -3.65 18.47 -7.07
C PHE A 235 -3.74 18.40 -5.55
N ARG A 236 -4.70 19.14 -4.98
CA ARG A 236 -4.97 19.11 -3.54
C ARG A 236 -5.76 17.85 -3.17
N ILE A 237 -5.23 17.10 -2.22
CA ILE A 237 -5.89 15.89 -1.71
C ILE A 237 -6.89 16.27 -0.62
N GLN A 238 -8.16 15.92 -0.83
CA GLN A 238 -9.26 16.19 0.10
C GLN A 238 -9.64 14.97 0.95
N ARG A 239 -9.55 13.77 0.38
CA ARG A 239 -9.87 12.51 1.07
C ARG A 239 -8.80 11.48 0.79
N LEU A 240 -8.48 10.69 1.81
CA LEU A 240 -7.54 9.57 1.69
C LEU A 240 -8.28 8.27 1.92
N ASN A 241 -8.14 7.33 0.99
CA ASN A 241 -8.63 5.96 1.13
C ASN A 241 -7.44 5.02 1.29
N ASN A 242 -7.19 4.58 2.51
CA ASN A 242 -6.07 3.75 2.87
C ASN A 242 -6.53 2.44 3.50
N TYR A 243 -5.59 1.54 3.74
CA TYR A 243 -5.85 0.30 4.47
C TYR A 243 -5.03 0.28 5.75
N ILE A 244 -5.63 -0.24 6.82
CA ILE A 244 -4.94 -0.54 8.08
C ILE A 244 -5.16 -2.00 8.43
N LEU A 245 -4.32 -2.54 9.31
CA LEU A 245 -4.55 -3.83 9.92
C LEU A 245 -5.21 -3.64 11.28
N ARG A 246 -6.35 -4.29 11.50
CA ARG A 246 -7.07 -4.31 12.78
C ARG A 246 -7.04 -5.71 13.37
N CYS A 247 -6.80 -5.82 14.65
CA CYS A 247 -6.91 -7.08 15.36
C CYS A 247 -8.38 -7.41 15.64
N TRP A 248 -8.87 -8.58 15.25
CA TRP A 248 -10.26 -8.98 15.56
C TRP A 248 -10.45 -9.46 17.01
N ALA A 249 -9.36 -9.78 17.72
CA ALA A 249 -9.39 -10.23 19.11
C ALA A 249 -9.25 -9.08 20.13
N CYS A 250 -8.23 -8.23 19.98
CA CYS A 250 -7.92 -7.16 20.94
C CYS A 250 -8.24 -5.75 20.42
N PHE A 251 -8.81 -5.64 19.22
CA PHE A 251 -9.23 -4.40 18.55
C PHE A 251 -8.14 -3.35 18.31
N ALA A 252 -6.88 -3.68 18.57
CA ALA A 252 -5.76 -2.81 18.29
C ALA A 252 -5.58 -2.67 16.77
N THR A 253 -5.33 -1.45 16.33
CA THR A 253 -4.99 -1.12 14.94
C THR A 253 -3.49 -0.97 14.77
N THR A 254 -2.99 -1.24 13.57
CA THR A 254 -1.63 -0.95 13.16
C THR A 254 -1.62 -0.55 11.69
N ASN A 255 -0.82 0.47 11.36
CA ASN A 255 -0.69 0.99 10.01
C ASN A 255 0.46 0.29 9.25
N ILE A 256 1.20 -0.60 9.92
CA ILE A 256 2.27 -1.39 9.32
C ILE A 256 1.66 -2.59 8.59
N MET A 257 1.46 -2.44 7.28
CA MET A 257 0.80 -3.43 6.42
C MET A 257 1.59 -4.74 6.23
N THR A 258 2.86 -4.78 6.64
CA THR A 258 3.72 -5.97 6.57
C THR A 258 3.58 -6.90 7.79
N LYS A 259 2.89 -6.45 8.86
CA LYS A 259 2.71 -7.25 10.07
C LYS A 259 1.70 -8.38 9.85
N ARG A 260 2.04 -9.57 10.33
CA ARG A 260 1.14 -10.73 10.39
C ARG A 260 0.53 -10.91 11.78
N PHE A 261 1.38 -10.87 12.80
CA PHE A 261 0.97 -10.99 14.19
C PHE A 261 0.63 -9.62 14.79
N CYS A 262 -0.40 -9.58 15.64
CA CYS A 262 -0.81 -8.36 16.31
C CYS A 262 0.26 -7.91 17.33
N PRO A 263 0.73 -6.66 17.30
CA PRO A 263 1.76 -6.18 18.23
C PRO A 263 1.27 -6.07 19.69
N ARG A 264 -0.05 -6.03 19.92
CA ARG A 264 -0.61 -5.91 21.28
C ARG A 264 -0.83 -7.27 21.96
N CYS A 265 -1.38 -8.25 21.24
CA CYS A 265 -1.73 -9.56 21.80
C CYS A 265 -0.92 -10.75 21.25
N GLY A 266 -0.07 -10.54 20.24
CA GLY A 266 0.78 -11.58 19.65
C GLY A 266 0.08 -12.56 18.72
N ASN A 267 -1.25 -12.55 18.64
CA ASN A 267 -2.01 -13.50 17.81
C ASN A 267 -1.96 -13.15 16.31
N ASP A 268 -2.05 -14.17 15.46
CA ASP A 268 -2.26 -14.05 13.99
C ASP A 268 -3.71 -13.68 13.69
N SER A 269 -4.12 -12.50 14.18
CA SER A 269 -5.50 -12.04 14.18
C SER A 269 -5.67 -10.67 13.54
N LEU A 270 -4.70 -10.24 12.73
CA LEU A 270 -4.79 -9.02 11.95
C LEU A 270 -5.61 -9.27 10.67
N HIS A 271 -6.55 -8.37 10.39
CA HIS A 271 -7.26 -8.34 9.12
C HIS A 271 -7.17 -6.93 8.52
N ARG A 272 -7.13 -6.87 7.20
CA ARG A 272 -7.12 -5.62 6.45
C ARG A 272 -8.50 -4.96 6.50
N VAL A 273 -8.53 -3.69 6.91
CA VAL A 273 -9.73 -2.84 7.00
C VAL A 273 -9.48 -1.60 6.16
N ALA A 274 -10.44 -1.25 5.30
CA ALA A 274 -10.38 0.00 4.56
C ALA A 274 -10.73 1.18 5.47
N VAL A 275 -10.03 2.28 5.30
CA VAL A 275 -10.16 3.51 6.09
C VAL A 275 -10.27 4.68 5.16
N SER A 276 -11.27 5.52 5.38
CA SER A 276 -11.38 6.82 4.72
C SER A 276 -11.10 7.93 5.72
N ILE A 277 -10.22 8.86 5.38
CA ILE A 277 -9.97 10.10 6.13
C ILE A 277 -10.55 11.24 5.31
N ASP A 278 -11.53 11.94 5.87
CA ASP A 278 -12.14 13.11 5.24
C ASP A 278 -11.32 14.39 5.51
N GLU A 279 -11.60 15.47 4.79
CA GLU A 279 -11.03 16.82 5.02
C GLU A 279 -11.22 17.31 6.46
N ASP A 280 -12.26 16.80 7.13
CA ASP A 280 -12.53 17.13 8.52
C ASP A 280 -11.57 16.47 9.53
N GLY A 281 -10.65 15.63 9.05
CA GLY A 281 -9.78 14.80 9.88
C GLY A 281 -10.51 13.63 10.54
N THR A 282 -11.79 13.42 10.24
CA THR A 282 -12.55 12.27 10.75
C THR A 282 -12.13 11.00 10.04
N MET A 283 -11.68 10.01 10.82
CA MET A 283 -11.33 8.68 10.32
C MET A 283 -12.54 7.76 10.40
N ARG A 284 -12.96 7.18 9.27
CA ARG A 284 -14.02 6.17 9.19
C ARG A 284 -13.45 4.80 8.85
N LEU A 285 -13.79 3.79 9.64
CA LEU A 285 -13.36 2.40 9.43
C LEU A 285 -14.46 1.58 8.76
N HIS A 286 -14.15 0.99 7.60
CA HIS A 286 -15.06 0.15 6.82
C HIS A 286 -14.85 -1.33 7.15
N ILE A 287 -15.52 -1.82 8.18
CA ILE A 287 -15.33 -3.20 8.69
C ILE A 287 -16.32 -4.17 8.03
N ASN A 288 -15.79 -5.24 7.42
CA ASN A 288 -16.61 -6.36 6.93
C ASN A 288 -16.78 -7.44 8.03
N TRP A 289 -17.88 -7.35 8.77
CA TRP A 289 -18.20 -8.27 9.86
C TRP A 289 -18.49 -9.71 9.40
N ASN A 290 -19.00 -9.91 8.19
CA ASN A 290 -19.33 -11.25 7.68
C ASN A 290 -18.07 -12.11 7.49
N ARG A 291 -16.98 -11.50 7.00
CA ARG A 291 -15.70 -12.20 6.82
C ARG A 291 -15.10 -12.66 8.16
N LEU A 292 -15.34 -11.92 9.24
CA LEU A 292 -14.81 -12.20 10.58
C LEU A 292 -15.54 -13.33 11.32
N GLN A 293 -16.71 -13.77 10.84
CA GLN A 293 -17.49 -14.82 11.49
C GLN A 293 -16.99 -16.25 11.20
N SER A 294 -16.23 -16.46 10.12
CA SER A 294 -15.81 -17.80 9.72
C SER A 294 -14.63 -18.31 10.56
N ALA A 295 -14.87 -19.31 11.41
CA ALA A 295 -13.82 -20.02 12.15
C ALA A 295 -13.17 -21.17 11.35
N ARG A 296 -13.53 -21.31 10.05
CA ARG A 296 -13.13 -22.46 9.23
C ARG A 296 -11.62 -22.46 8.99
N GLY A 297 -10.97 -23.58 9.32
CA GLY A 297 -9.53 -23.78 9.07
C GLY A 297 -8.60 -23.22 10.16
N LEU A 298 -9.13 -22.58 11.19
CA LEU A 298 -8.34 -22.08 12.32
C LEU A 298 -7.94 -23.19 13.32
N LYS A 299 -8.79 -24.20 13.50
CA LYS A 299 -8.53 -25.33 14.40
C LYS A 299 -8.09 -26.56 13.61
N TYR A 300 -6.85 -27.01 13.84
CA TYR A 300 -6.27 -28.22 13.25
C TYR A 300 -5.15 -28.76 14.15
N SER A 301 -4.79 -30.02 13.98
CA SER A 301 -3.73 -30.66 14.77
C SER A 301 -2.35 -30.18 14.31
N LEU A 302 -1.56 -29.66 15.25
CA LEU A 302 -0.18 -29.25 14.99
C LEU A 302 0.79 -30.43 15.09
N PRO A 303 1.87 -30.45 14.30
CA PRO A 303 2.94 -31.45 14.47
C PRO A 303 3.66 -31.24 15.81
N ALA A 304 4.22 -32.32 16.35
CA ALA A 304 5.05 -32.24 17.55
C ALA A 304 6.26 -31.29 17.31
N PRO A 305 6.64 -30.48 18.31
CA PRO A 305 7.77 -29.57 18.18
C PRO A 305 9.06 -30.37 17.97
N LYS A 306 9.82 -30.03 16.92
CA LYS A 306 11.09 -30.67 16.56
C LYS A 306 12.18 -29.62 16.43
N GLY A 307 13.35 -29.92 16.98
CA GLY A 307 14.57 -29.12 16.78
C GLY A 307 15.38 -29.59 15.57
N GLY A 308 16.54 -28.96 15.37
CA GLY A 308 17.52 -29.34 14.34
C GLY A 308 17.82 -28.21 13.36
N LYS A 309 18.55 -28.54 12.28
CA LYS A 309 18.89 -27.58 11.21
C LYS A 309 17.74 -27.30 10.25
N HIS A 310 16.85 -28.27 10.08
CA HIS A 310 15.72 -28.18 9.16
C HIS A 310 14.39 -28.59 9.85
N PRO A 311 14.01 -27.96 10.97
CA PRO A 311 12.70 -28.19 11.55
C PRO A 311 11.63 -27.68 10.58
N GLY A 312 10.61 -28.51 10.35
CA GLY A 312 9.41 -28.12 9.62
C GLY A 312 8.33 -27.67 10.59
N GLY A 313 7.44 -26.79 10.16
CA GLY A 313 6.28 -26.36 10.95
C GLY A 313 5.86 -24.93 10.63
N PRO A 314 4.63 -24.54 11.02
CA PRO A 314 4.16 -23.18 10.87
C PRO A 314 4.86 -22.22 11.85
N GLN A 315 4.91 -20.94 11.47
CA GLN A 315 5.17 -19.85 12.39
C GLN A 315 3.90 -19.56 13.20
N LEU A 316 3.99 -19.61 14.52
CA LEU A 316 2.89 -19.41 15.48
C LEU A 316 2.94 -18.04 16.15
N PHE A 317 4.12 -17.42 16.25
CA PHE A 317 4.30 -16.08 16.81
C PHE A 317 5.45 -15.34 16.10
N GLU A 318 5.50 -14.02 16.27
CA GLU A 318 6.42 -13.15 15.54
C GLU A 318 7.89 -13.52 15.78
N ASP A 319 8.31 -13.58 17.03
CA ASP A 319 9.71 -13.81 17.43
C ASP A 319 10.10 -15.31 17.45
N GLN A 320 9.38 -16.16 16.70
CA GLN A 320 9.68 -17.58 16.66
C GLN A 320 11.04 -17.82 15.97
N PRO A 321 12.02 -18.45 16.64
CA PRO A 321 13.31 -18.71 16.04
C PRO A 321 13.16 -19.69 14.87
N MET A 322 13.48 -19.23 13.66
CA MET A 322 13.41 -20.02 12.44
C MET A 322 14.80 -20.43 11.95
N PRO A 323 14.97 -21.65 11.44
CA PRO A 323 16.23 -22.10 10.86
C PRO A 323 16.57 -21.28 9.60
N GLN A 324 17.87 -21.11 9.33
CA GLN A 324 18.34 -20.42 8.12
C GLN A 324 18.26 -21.32 6.88
N ASN A 325 17.04 -21.57 6.40
CA ASN A 325 16.78 -22.28 5.16
C ASN A 325 16.72 -21.29 3.98
N ARG A 326 17.89 -20.79 3.55
CA ARG A 326 18.01 -19.83 2.44
C ARG A 326 18.17 -20.55 1.09
N MET A 327 17.65 -19.94 0.04
CA MET A 327 17.92 -20.39 -1.33
C MET A 327 19.36 -20.04 -1.73
N ALA A 328 19.98 -20.88 -2.55
CA ALA A 328 21.26 -20.53 -3.16
C ALA A 328 21.10 -19.35 -4.13
N ARG A 329 22.14 -18.52 -4.23
CA ARG A 329 22.20 -17.48 -5.26
C ARG A 329 22.62 -18.15 -6.57
N CYS A 330 21.73 -18.21 -7.55
CA CYS A 330 22.11 -18.49 -8.92
C CYS A 330 22.65 -17.20 -9.52
N TYR A 331 23.94 -17.19 -9.86
CA TYR A 331 24.50 -16.14 -10.69
C TYR A 331 23.91 -16.29 -12.09
N LYS A 332 23.30 -15.22 -12.61
CA LYS A 332 22.91 -15.18 -14.02
C LYS A 332 24.13 -14.68 -14.77
N ASP A 333 24.80 -15.58 -15.48
CA ASP A 333 25.88 -15.18 -16.38
C ASP A 333 25.27 -14.29 -17.48
N PRO A 334 25.69 -13.03 -17.63
CA PRO A 334 25.15 -12.13 -18.66
C PRO A 334 25.40 -12.60 -20.09
N THR A 335 26.28 -13.59 -20.25
CA THR A 335 26.68 -14.22 -21.52
C THR A 335 25.88 -15.49 -21.83
N GLU A 336 24.98 -15.94 -20.94
CA GLU A 336 24.11 -17.08 -21.23
C GLU A 336 23.18 -16.77 -22.41
N THR A 337 23.08 -17.73 -23.33
CA THR A 337 22.48 -17.56 -24.66
C THR A 337 20.96 -17.75 -24.68
N GLY A 338 20.36 -18.17 -23.56
CA GLY A 338 18.94 -18.48 -23.45
C GLY A 338 18.10 -17.29 -22.99
N PRO A 339 16.83 -17.17 -23.44
CA PRO A 339 15.93 -16.10 -23.01
C PRO A 339 15.41 -16.27 -21.56
N PHE A 340 15.70 -17.41 -20.91
CA PHE A 340 15.19 -17.76 -19.60
C PHE A 340 16.30 -17.87 -18.56
N ALA A 341 15.98 -17.46 -17.33
CA ALA A 341 16.87 -17.67 -16.20
C ALA A 341 17.00 -19.17 -15.87
N MET A 342 18.23 -19.64 -15.65
CA MET A 342 18.48 -21.00 -15.21
C MET A 342 17.92 -21.28 -13.81
N ASN A 343 17.38 -22.48 -13.62
CA ASN A 343 16.86 -22.95 -12.34
C ASN A 343 17.92 -23.72 -11.55
N ASP A 344 17.97 -23.47 -10.24
CA ASP A 344 18.80 -24.24 -9.31
C ASP A 344 18.25 -25.66 -9.13
N VAL A 345 19.01 -26.66 -9.58
CA VAL A 345 18.70 -28.08 -9.38
C VAL A 345 19.81 -28.82 -8.61
N THR A 346 20.98 -28.21 -8.44
CA THR A 346 22.17 -28.88 -7.90
C THR A 346 22.46 -28.51 -6.46
N SER A 347 22.01 -27.35 -5.99
CA SER A 347 22.34 -26.93 -4.62
C SER A 347 21.64 -27.78 -3.56
N ARG A 348 22.22 -27.79 -2.37
CA ARG A 348 21.59 -28.40 -1.18
C ARG A 348 20.21 -27.78 -0.89
N SER A 349 20.00 -26.51 -1.22
CA SER A 349 18.71 -25.84 -1.05
C SER A 349 17.63 -26.37 -2.00
N ALA A 350 18.03 -26.72 -3.23
CA ALA A 350 17.19 -27.38 -4.22
C ALA A 350 16.81 -28.80 -3.76
N MET A 351 17.80 -29.58 -3.30
CA MET A 351 17.56 -30.94 -2.76
C MET A 351 16.63 -30.97 -1.55
N LEU A 352 16.73 -29.97 -0.67
CA LEU A 352 15.85 -29.81 0.49
C LEU A 352 14.44 -29.30 0.13
N GLY A 353 14.21 -28.91 -1.13
CA GLY A 353 12.90 -28.46 -1.60
C GLY A 353 12.46 -27.12 -0.99
N ILE A 354 13.39 -26.23 -0.63
CA ILE A 354 13.09 -24.99 0.12
C ILE A 354 12.07 -24.09 -0.59
N ARG A 355 12.09 -24.02 -1.93
CA ARG A 355 11.09 -23.27 -2.72
C ARG A 355 9.65 -23.73 -2.48
N SER A 356 9.45 -25.03 -2.25
CA SER A 356 8.10 -25.60 -2.05
C SER A 356 7.53 -25.31 -0.67
N LEU A 357 8.38 -25.04 0.33
CA LEU A 357 7.98 -24.72 1.70
C LEU A 357 7.41 -23.30 1.83
N GLN A 358 7.66 -22.42 0.86
CA GLN A 358 7.22 -21.01 0.90
C GLN A 358 5.83 -20.78 0.28
N LYS A 359 5.20 -21.79 -0.34
CA LYS A 359 3.86 -21.63 -0.92
C LYS A 359 2.81 -21.50 0.18
N ALA A 360 1.90 -20.53 0.02
CA ALA A 360 0.76 -20.36 0.92
C ALA A 360 -0.07 -21.65 0.97
N GLY A 361 -0.26 -22.18 2.17
CA GLY A 361 -1.00 -23.41 2.39
C GLY A 361 -2.51 -23.16 2.28
N TRP A 362 -3.23 -24.10 1.68
CA TRP A 362 -4.68 -24.17 1.80
C TRP A 362 -5.10 -24.47 3.23
N ASN A 363 -6.39 -24.25 3.52
CA ASN A 363 -6.97 -24.68 4.79
C ASN A 363 -6.58 -26.16 5.08
N PRO A 364 -5.88 -26.42 6.19
CA PRO A 364 -5.28 -27.74 6.45
C PRO A 364 -6.33 -28.85 6.66
N ASN A 365 -7.59 -28.49 6.92
CA ASN A 365 -8.69 -29.44 7.04
C ASN A 365 -9.30 -29.82 5.68
N VAL A 366 -8.92 -29.17 4.58
CA VAL A 366 -9.41 -29.49 3.24
C VAL A 366 -8.69 -30.72 2.73
N ARG A 367 -9.45 -31.70 2.22
CA ARG A 367 -8.90 -32.86 1.53
C ARG A 367 -8.24 -32.41 0.24
N THR A 368 -6.92 -32.40 0.21
CA THR A 368 -6.18 -32.30 -1.05
C THR A 368 -6.25 -33.64 -1.77
N HIS A 369 -6.40 -33.63 -3.10
CA HIS A 369 -6.18 -34.83 -3.91
C HIS A 369 -4.72 -35.27 -3.70
N GLY A 370 -4.53 -36.26 -2.83
CA GLY A 370 -3.20 -36.81 -2.60
C GLY A 370 -2.66 -37.33 -3.93
N LYS A 371 -1.43 -36.91 -4.30
CA LYS A 371 -0.67 -37.66 -5.31
C LYS A 371 -0.69 -39.11 -4.85
N LYS A 372 -1.31 -40.00 -5.64
CA LYS A 372 -1.34 -41.44 -5.38
C LYS A 372 0.09 -41.86 -5.02
N ARG A 373 0.35 -42.12 -3.74
CA ARG A 373 1.58 -42.79 -3.33
C ARG A 373 1.46 -44.17 -3.94
N GLY A 374 2.13 -44.39 -5.07
CA GLY A 374 2.22 -45.69 -5.69
C GLY A 374 2.56 -46.71 -4.62
N ASN A 375 1.73 -47.74 -4.50
CA ASN A 375 1.92 -48.86 -3.59
C ASN A 375 3.39 -49.31 -3.66
N LYS A 376 4.20 -49.00 -2.64
CA LYS A 376 5.32 -49.86 -2.31
C LYS A 376 4.69 -51.12 -1.72
N ARG A 377 4.40 -52.08 -2.59
CA ARG A 377 4.16 -53.46 -2.18
C ARG A 377 5.37 -53.90 -1.35
N ARG A 378 5.07 -54.37 -0.14
CA ARG A 378 6.01 -55.02 0.76
C ARG A 378 6.55 -56.29 0.16
#